data_AF-A0A7V0UAW5-F1
#
_entry.id   AF-A0A7V0UAW5-F1
#
_cell.length_a   1.000
_cell.length_b   1.000
_cell.length_c   1.000
_cell.angle_alpha   90.00
_cell.angle_beta   90.00
_cell.angle_gamma   90.00
#
_symmetry.space_group_name_H-M   'P 1'
#
loop_
_entity.id
_entity.type
_entity.pdbx_description
1 polymer ?
#
loop_
_entity_poly.entity_id
_entity_poly.type
_entity_poly.pdbx_seq_one_letter_code
_entity_poly.pdbx_strand_id
1 'polypeptide(L)'
;MKTVDDLTRYIEETLGIKIKPVLRGNNATAPLFLTNLYYLYETTLIDSKVLFIIDKGREELTPASVKKHISLIREKWGAEVIYVRNALSSFNRKRLIKHKVPFIIPGNQMYIPMAGIDLREYFRKSILEKPVFSPSTQVFLLSVMINDDYGPYCPKNIAQKLGYSPMTLTRAFDELEATEIGIHSISGKDRILTFECDKKALWKKIQPYLQSPVKKRTVFFGNITEKMYKAGLTALSAYSMIAEGRPVYAASADTWKKIDKETEAYPQ
;
A
#
# COMPACT_ATOMS: atom_id res chain seq x y z
N MET A 1 -11.39 -3.42 27.51
CA MET A 1 -11.88 -2.52 26.44
C MET A 1 -10.86 -2.67 25.32
N LYS A 2 -11.22 -3.20 24.15
CA LYS A 2 -10.24 -3.81 23.21
C LYS A 2 -8.93 -3.03 23.02
N THR A 3 -9.00 -1.71 22.82
CA THR A 3 -7.82 -0.84 22.65
C THR A 3 -6.87 -0.78 23.87
N VAL A 4 -7.38 -0.86 25.10
CA VAL A 4 -6.55 -0.83 26.32
C VAL A 4 -5.82 -2.15 26.50
N ASP A 5 -6.51 -3.25 26.19
CA ASP A 5 -5.94 -4.60 26.26
C ASP A 5 -4.84 -4.74 25.19
N ASP A 6 -5.11 -4.26 23.96
CA ASP A 6 -4.15 -4.21 22.86
C ASP A 6 -2.95 -3.30 23.19
N LEU A 7 -3.18 -2.14 23.81
CA LEU A 7 -2.12 -1.22 24.26
C LEU A 7 -1.20 -1.87 25.31
N THR A 8 -1.80 -2.54 26.30
CA THR A 8 -1.06 -3.17 27.40
C THR A 8 -0.17 -4.29 26.87
N ARG A 9 -0.74 -5.16 26.01
CA ARG A 9 0.02 -6.22 25.33
C ARG A 9 1.14 -5.64 24.48
N TYR A 10 0.84 -4.63 23.67
CA TYR A 10 1.84 -4.01 22.79
C TYR A 10 3.00 -3.40 23.56
N ILE A 11 2.75 -2.72 24.68
CA ILE A 11 3.82 -2.15 25.53
C ILE A 11 4.65 -3.27 26.19
N GLU A 12 4.02 -4.35 26.63
CA GLU A 12 4.73 -5.51 27.19
C GLU A 12 5.61 -6.18 26.13
N GLU A 13 5.10 -6.40 24.91
CA GLU A 13 5.85 -7.04 23.81
C GLU A 13 6.98 -6.15 23.27
N THR A 14 6.77 -4.83 23.19
CA THR A 14 7.77 -3.90 22.61
C THR A 14 8.80 -3.38 23.59
N LEU A 15 8.42 -3.14 24.84
CA LEU A 15 9.31 -2.56 25.85
C LEU A 15 9.66 -3.55 26.98
N GLY A 16 9.02 -4.72 27.06
CA GLY A 16 9.20 -5.64 28.19
C GLY A 16 8.59 -5.14 29.50
N ILE A 17 7.76 -4.09 29.46
CA ILE A 17 7.22 -3.42 30.64
C ILE A 17 5.75 -3.81 30.83
N LYS A 18 5.44 -4.35 32.00
CA LYS A 18 4.04 -4.61 32.40
C LYS A 18 3.43 -3.33 32.98
N ILE A 19 2.41 -2.83 32.30
CA ILE A 19 1.60 -1.70 32.79
C ILE A 19 0.22 -2.17 33.22
N LYS A 20 -0.39 -1.43 34.14
CA LYS A 20 -1.81 -1.61 34.52
C LYS A 20 -2.51 -0.26 34.40
N PRO A 21 -3.05 0.07 33.21
CA PRO A 21 -3.76 1.33 33.01
C PRO A 21 -5.06 1.32 33.83
N VAL A 22 -5.24 2.30 34.69
CA VAL A 22 -6.46 2.49 35.47
C VAL A 22 -7.31 3.56 34.79
N LEU A 23 -8.58 3.25 34.54
CA LEU A 23 -9.51 4.25 34.00
C LEU A 23 -9.68 5.36 35.04
N ARG A 24 -9.37 6.58 34.65
CA ARG A 24 -9.61 7.72 35.52
C ARG A 24 -11.09 8.05 35.52
N GLY A 25 -11.73 7.91 36.69
CA GLY A 25 -13.12 8.33 36.87
C GLY A 25 -13.30 9.81 36.53
N ASN A 26 -14.49 10.19 36.06
CA ASN A 26 -14.90 11.55 35.69
C ASN A 26 -14.96 12.52 36.89
N ASN A 27 -13.92 12.56 37.72
CA ASN A 27 -13.87 13.41 38.89
C ASN A 27 -13.42 14.82 38.48
N ALA A 28 -14.41 15.65 38.13
CA ALA A 28 -14.48 17.12 38.18
C ALA A 28 -13.33 17.99 37.61
N THR A 29 -12.25 17.43 37.07
CA THR A 29 -11.03 18.17 36.71
C THR A 29 -10.74 18.22 35.22
N ALA A 30 -11.37 17.35 34.42
CA ALA A 30 -11.22 17.33 32.97
C ALA A 30 -12.33 18.15 32.30
N PRO A 31 -12.00 19.10 31.40
CA PRO A 31 -12.99 19.75 30.53
C PRO A 31 -13.91 18.73 29.86
N LEU A 32 -15.23 18.95 29.93
CA LEU A 32 -16.27 18.06 29.37
C LEU A 32 -16.03 17.69 27.89
N PHE A 33 -15.43 18.58 27.12
CA PHE A 33 -15.12 18.29 25.72
C PHE A 33 -14.03 17.19 25.57
N LEU A 34 -13.06 17.11 26.49
CA LEU A 34 -12.02 16.09 26.45
C LEU A 34 -12.56 14.72 26.86
N THR A 35 -13.44 14.66 27.86
CA THR A 35 -14.09 13.41 28.28
C THR A 35 -15.07 12.89 27.22
N ASN A 36 -15.57 13.75 26.34
CA ASN A 36 -16.34 13.34 25.16
C ASN A 36 -15.48 12.78 24.02
N LEU A 37 -14.23 13.24 23.88
CA LEU A 37 -13.33 12.82 22.80
C LEU A 37 -12.44 11.63 23.17
N TYR A 38 -12.09 11.49 24.45
CA TYR A 38 -11.09 10.53 24.92
C TYR A 38 -11.56 9.70 26.11
N TYR A 39 -11.07 8.46 26.20
CA TYR A 39 -10.94 7.78 27.48
C TYR A 39 -9.58 8.09 28.08
N LEU A 40 -9.56 8.44 29.37
CA LEU A 40 -8.35 8.81 30.09
C LEU A 40 -7.91 7.65 30.97
N TYR A 41 -6.74 7.09 30.69
CA TYR A 41 -6.17 5.99 31.47
C TYR A 41 -4.82 6.42 32.05
N GLU A 42 -4.66 6.28 33.35
CA GLU A 42 -3.41 6.59 34.03
C GLU A 42 -2.62 5.32 34.34
N THR A 43 -1.29 5.42 34.20
CA THR A 43 -0.38 4.36 34.60
C THR A 43 0.98 4.92 34.97
N THR A 44 1.84 4.06 35.49
CA THR A 44 3.26 4.35 35.66
C THR A 44 4.04 3.56 34.62
N LEU A 45 4.87 4.24 33.84
CA LEU A 45 5.79 3.62 32.91
C LEU A 45 7.21 3.82 33.45
N ILE A 46 7.83 2.72 33.89
CA ILE A 46 9.08 2.71 34.66
C ILE A 46 8.89 3.55 35.94
N ASP A 47 9.36 4.80 35.95
CA ASP A 47 9.29 5.72 37.10
C ASP A 47 8.47 7.00 36.79
N SER A 48 7.86 7.10 35.60
CA SER A 48 7.13 8.28 35.16
C SER A 48 5.62 8.04 35.14
N LYS A 49 4.86 9.00 35.69
CA LYS A 49 3.39 9.02 35.56
C LYS A 49 3.00 9.37 34.13
N VAL A 50 2.28 8.47 33.48
CA VAL A 50 1.82 8.61 32.10
C VAL A 50 0.30 8.59 32.06
N LEU A 51 -0.26 9.50 31.28
CA LEU A 51 -1.68 9.56 30.97
C LEU A 51 -1.89 9.20 29.49
N PHE A 52 -2.55 8.08 29.24
CA PHE A 52 -3.03 7.71 27.92
C PHE A 52 -4.36 8.40 27.62
N ILE A 53 -4.42 9.07 26.47
CA ILE A 53 -5.66 9.63 25.93
C ILE A 53 -6.09 8.79 24.74
N ILE A 54 -7.05 7.90 24.97
CA ILE A 54 -7.50 6.92 23.97
C ILE A 54 -8.67 7.53 23.19
N ASP A 55 -8.48 7.70 21.89
CA ASP A 55 -9.48 8.26 20.98
C ASP A 55 -10.76 7.41 20.95
N LYS A 56 -11.94 8.03 21.12
CA LYS A 56 -13.24 7.34 21.03
C LYS A 56 -13.68 7.02 19.60
N GLY A 57 -12.97 7.52 18.57
CA GLY A 57 -13.06 7.02 17.20
C GLY A 57 -14.21 7.57 16.35
N ARG A 58 -14.82 8.71 16.70
CA ARG A 58 -15.90 9.31 15.87
C ARG A 58 -15.37 9.92 14.58
N GLU A 59 -14.28 10.69 14.62
CA GLU A 59 -13.60 11.26 13.45
C GLU A 59 -12.09 11.38 13.72
N GLU A 60 -11.27 11.43 12.67
CA GLU A 60 -9.83 11.66 12.83
C GLU A 60 -9.52 13.12 13.15
N LEU A 61 -9.23 13.38 14.43
CA LEU A 61 -8.83 14.70 14.89
C LEU A 61 -7.55 15.16 14.20
N THR A 62 -7.50 16.44 13.83
CA THR A 62 -6.30 17.00 13.20
C THR A 62 -5.11 16.95 14.19
N PRO A 63 -3.88 16.72 13.72
CA PRO A 63 -2.69 16.72 14.56
C PRO A 63 -2.50 18.00 15.40
N ALA A 64 -2.95 19.15 14.87
CA ALA A 64 -2.94 20.42 15.58
C ALA A 64 -3.93 20.44 16.76
N SER A 65 -5.13 19.88 16.58
CA SER A 65 -6.12 19.72 17.66
C SER A 65 -5.60 18.78 18.75
N VAL A 66 -5.06 17.62 18.35
CA VAL A 66 -4.47 16.66 19.30
C VAL A 66 -3.34 17.30 20.11
N LYS A 67 -2.46 18.08 19.47
CA LYS A 67 -1.40 18.82 20.16
C LYS A 67 -1.97 19.79 21.19
N LYS A 68 -2.99 20.60 20.83
CA LYS A 68 -3.64 21.53 21.74
C LYS A 68 -4.26 20.80 22.95
N HIS A 69 -4.91 19.67 22.71
CA HIS A 69 -5.48 18.85 23.77
C HIS A 69 -4.39 18.34 24.71
N ILE A 70 -3.32 17.75 24.17
CA ILE A 70 -2.19 17.28 24.98
C ILE A 70 -1.59 18.41 25.81
N SER A 71 -1.36 19.60 25.24
CA SER A 71 -0.83 20.74 25.99
C SER A 71 -1.73 21.14 27.15
N LEU A 72 -3.04 21.24 26.92
CA LEU A 72 -4.03 21.58 27.96
C LEU A 72 -4.07 20.54 29.08
N ILE A 73 -3.97 19.26 28.71
CA ILE A 73 -3.97 18.13 29.64
C ILE A 73 -2.68 18.16 30.46
N ARG A 74 -1.52 18.32 29.81
CA ARG A 74 -0.21 18.38 30.47
C ARG A 74 -0.13 19.53 31.46
N GLU A 75 -0.61 20.72 31.10
CA GLU A 75 -0.63 21.90 31.97
C GLU A 75 -1.47 21.67 33.23
N LYS A 76 -2.64 21.03 33.10
CA LYS A 76 -3.53 20.78 34.23
C LYS A 76 -3.08 19.65 35.16
N TRP A 77 -2.43 18.62 34.62
CA TRP A 77 -2.18 17.39 35.37
C TRP A 77 -0.71 17.04 35.62
N GLY A 78 0.23 17.77 35.02
CA GLY A 78 1.67 17.56 35.27
C GLY A 78 2.17 16.17 34.93
N ALA A 79 1.47 15.44 34.05
CA ALA A 79 1.82 14.10 33.60
C ALA A 79 2.18 14.10 32.12
N GLU A 80 2.99 13.14 31.71
CA GLU A 80 3.25 12.91 30.29
C GLU A 80 2.02 12.34 29.61
N VAL A 81 1.60 12.96 28.51
CA VAL A 81 0.35 12.61 27.83
C VAL A 81 0.69 11.94 26.51
N ILE A 82 0.16 10.74 26.31
CA ILE A 82 0.39 9.95 25.10
C ILE A 82 -0.95 9.70 24.41
N TYR A 83 -1.04 10.09 23.14
CA TYR A 83 -2.23 9.87 22.32
C TYR A 83 -2.28 8.43 21.83
N VAL A 84 -3.39 7.74 22.05
CA VAL A 84 -3.55 6.33 21.66
C VAL A 84 -4.71 6.19 20.70
N ARG A 85 -4.47 5.50 19.57
CA ARG A 85 -5.51 5.16 18.61
C ARG A 85 -5.20 3.88 17.84
N ASN A 86 -6.23 3.11 17.52
CA ASN A 86 -6.09 1.84 16.78
C ASN A 86 -5.58 2.02 15.34
N ALA A 87 -5.86 3.15 14.69
CA ALA A 87 -5.43 3.43 13.34
C ALA A 87 -5.27 4.93 13.09
N LEU A 88 -4.23 5.31 12.35
CA LEU A 88 -3.98 6.67 11.87
C LEU A 88 -3.50 6.60 10.43
N SER A 89 -3.96 7.56 9.60
CA SER A 89 -3.48 7.67 8.23
C SER A 89 -1.98 8.01 8.18
N SER A 90 -1.28 7.56 7.13
CA SER A 90 0.14 7.88 6.93
C SER A 90 0.42 9.39 6.91
N PHE A 91 -0.54 10.18 6.41
CA PHE A 91 -0.47 11.64 6.39
C PHE A 91 -0.50 12.23 7.81
N ASN A 92 -1.46 11.83 8.65
CA ASN A 92 -1.55 12.36 10.01
C ASN A 92 -0.43 11.87 10.92
N ARG A 93 0.02 10.63 10.75
CA ARG A 93 1.22 10.10 11.41
C ARG A 93 2.45 10.98 11.16
N LYS A 94 2.75 11.30 9.89
CA LYS A 94 3.88 12.21 9.54
C LYS A 94 3.75 13.58 10.21
N ARG A 95 2.53 14.10 10.30
CA ARG A 95 2.26 15.40 10.95
C ARG A 95 2.39 15.34 12.46
N LEU A 96 1.94 14.27 13.13
CA LEU A 96 2.14 14.08 14.58
C LEU A 96 3.64 14.05 14.93
N ILE A 97 4.44 13.34 14.13
CA ILE A 97 5.91 13.33 14.26
C ILE A 97 6.48 14.74 14.06
N LYS A 98 6.10 15.42 12.97
CA LYS A 98 6.54 16.81 12.69
C LYS A 98 6.23 17.76 13.85
N HIS A 99 5.09 17.56 14.52
CA HIS A 99 4.66 18.36 15.65
C HIS A 99 5.17 17.87 17.01
N LYS A 100 5.99 16.80 17.05
CA LYS A 100 6.52 16.14 18.25
C LYS A 100 5.42 15.73 19.24
N VAL A 101 4.29 15.26 18.72
CA VAL A 101 3.15 14.79 19.51
C VAL A 101 3.39 13.32 19.88
N PRO A 102 3.48 12.92 21.16
CA PRO A 102 3.66 11.53 21.54
C PRO A 102 2.41 10.71 21.19
N PHE A 103 2.58 9.58 20.50
CA PHE A 103 1.46 8.70 20.15
C PHE A 103 1.83 7.21 20.12
N ILE A 104 0.82 6.38 20.33
CA ILE A 104 0.89 4.92 20.20
C ILE A 104 -0.27 4.43 19.33
N ILE A 105 0.08 3.62 18.34
CA ILE A 105 -0.82 2.79 17.55
C ILE A 105 -0.47 1.34 17.91
N PRO A 106 -1.26 0.68 18.78
CA PRO A 106 -0.97 -0.70 19.19
C PRO A 106 -0.80 -1.62 17.99
N GLY A 107 0.28 -2.40 17.95
CA GLY A 107 0.63 -3.30 16.84
C GLY A 107 1.03 -2.59 15.53
N ASN A 108 1.58 -1.37 15.61
CA ASN A 108 2.02 -0.64 14.42
C ASN A 108 3.16 0.36 14.72
N GLN A 109 2.97 1.29 15.66
CA GLN A 109 3.97 2.31 15.91
C GLN A 109 3.85 2.95 17.30
N MET A 110 5.00 3.16 17.94
CA MET A 110 5.17 3.91 19.17
C MET A 110 6.17 5.06 18.93
N TYR A 111 5.69 6.29 19.08
CA TYR A 111 6.50 7.50 18.98
C TYR A 111 6.40 8.29 20.30
N ILE A 112 7.47 8.29 21.08
CA ILE A 112 7.56 8.89 22.42
C ILE A 112 8.82 9.79 22.44
N PRO A 113 8.74 11.01 21.87
CA PRO A 113 9.91 11.84 21.61
C PRO A 113 10.66 12.27 22.87
N MET A 114 9.96 12.47 23.98
CA MET A 114 10.56 12.83 25.28
C MET A 114 11.42 11.72 25.88
N ALA A 115 11.19 10.46 25.49
CA ALA A 115 12.01 9.31 25.90
C ALA A 115 13.03 8.92 24.83
N GLY A 116 13.10 9.63 23.69
CA GLY A 116 13.96 9.26 22.56
C GLY A 116 13.50 8.01 21.81
N ILE A 117 12.27 7.55 22.00
CA ILE A 117 11.75 6.29 21.43
C ILE A 117 10.96 6.58 20.14
N ASP A 118 11.38 5.95 19.04
CA ASP A 118 10.61 5.83 17.78
C ASP A 118 10.65 4.37 17.31
N LEU A 119 9.81 3.53 17.93
CA LEU A 119 9.65 2.12 17.57
C LEU A 119 8.55 2.00 16.54
N ARG A 120 8.88 1.37 15.42
CA ARG A 120 7.93 1.13 14.34
C ARG A 120 7.91 -0.37 14.10
N GLU A 121 6.74 -0.96 14.19
CA GLU A 121 6.53 -2.26 13.57
C GLU A 121 6.53 -2.01 12.06
N TYR A 122 7.74 -2.07 11.50
CA TYR A 122 7.84 -2.42 10.11
C TYR A 122 7.41 -3.87 10.02
N PHE A 123 6.16 -4.10 9.60
CA PHE A 123 5.97 -5.09 8.55
C PHE A 123 6.81 -4.59 7.37
N ARG A 124 8.14 -4.83 7.40
CA ARG A 124 8.79 -5.18 6.15
C ARG A 124 7.88 -6.28 5.64
N LYS A 125 7.30 -6.10 4.45
CA LYS A 125 7.08 -7.28 3.61
C LYS A 125 8.42 -8.00 3.64
N SER A 126 8.57 -8.98 4.52
CA SER A 126 9.80 -9.71 4.74
C SER A 126 9.84 -10.81 3.70
N ILE A 127 9.83 -10.39 2.44
CA ILE A 127 10.58 -11.00 1.38
C ILE A 127 11.13 -9.80 0.63
N LEU A 128 12.41 -9.81 0.30
CA LEU A 128 12.91 -9.16 -0.91
C LEU A 128 12.10 -9.73 -2.09
N GLU A 129 10.84 -9.34 -2.22
CA GLU A 129 10.10 -9.52 -3.45
C GLU A 129 10.94 -8.72 -4.44
N LYS A 130 11.58 -9.42 -5.39
CA LYS A 130 12.14 -8.76 -6.56
C LYS A 130 11.11 -7.73 -7.00
N PRO A 131 11.50 -6.47 -7.29
CA PRO A 131 10.53 -5.52 -7.81
C PRO A 131 9.83 -6.20 -8.99
N VAL A 132 8.53 -6.01 -9.07
CA VAL A 132 7.70 -6.67 -10.07
C VAL A 132 6.94 -5.56 -10.75
N PHE A 133 6.90 -5.62 -12.07
CA PHE A 133 6.26 -4.60 -12.85
C PHE A 133 4.75 -4.65 -12.64
N SER A 134 4.17 -3.47 -12.48
CA SER A 134 2.71 -3.35 -12.53
C SER A 134 2.21 -3.79 -13.92
N PRO A 135 0.94 -4.22 -14.02
CA PRO A 135 0.35 -4.58 -15.31
C PRO A 135 0.48 -3.46 -16.36
N SER A 136 0.39 -2.19 -15.96
CA SER A 136 0.59 -1.04 -16.84
C SER A 136 2.02 -0.94 -17.37
N THR A 137 3.03 -1.16 -16.53
CA THR A 137 4.44 -1.18 -16.95
C THR A 137 4.71 -2.33 -17.90
N GLN A 138 4.14 -3.51 -17.65
CA GLN A 138 4.25 -4.66 -18.56
C GLN A 138 3.59 -4.38 -19.91
N VAL A 139 2.39 -3.80 -19.94
CA VAL A 139 1.71 -3.41 -21.19
C VAL A 139 2.54 -2.39 -21.97
N PHE A 140 3.13 -1.41 -21.28
CA PHE A 140 4.01 -0.45 -21.91
C PHE A 140 5.22 -1.13 -22.57
N LEU A 141 5.98 -1.94 -21.83
CA LEU A 141 7.14 -2.67 -22.37
C LEU A 141 6.76 -3.61 -23.53
N LEU A 142 5.62 -4.31 -23.41
CA LEU A 142 5.11 -5.15 -24.51
C LEU A 142 4.76 -4.32 -25.74
N SER A 143 4.16 -3.14 -25.57
CA SER A 143 3.84 -2.24 -26.67
C SER A 143 5.08 -1.71 -27.39
N VAL A 144 6.16 -1.41 -26.66
CA VAL A 144 7.47 -1.04 -27.23
C VAL A 144 7.97 -2.15 -28.13
N MET A 145 8.05 -3.38 -27.60
CA MET A 145 8.60 -4.53 -28.33
C MET A 145 7.71 -4.98 -29.49
N ILE A 146 6.38 -4.90 -29.38
CA ILE A 146 5.46 -5.31 -30.46
C ILE A 146 5.54 -4.34 -31.64
N ASN A 147 5.69 -3.04 -31.37
CA ASN A 147 5.70 -2.00 -32.39
C ASN A 147 7.12 -1.62 -32.87
N ASP A 148 8.16 -2.24 -32.30
CA ASP A 148 9.56 -1.86 -32.51
C ASP A 148 9.82 -0.35 -32.37
N ASP A 149 9.11 0.26 -31.42
CA ASP A 149 9.17 1.68 -31.08
C ASP A 149 9.90 1.78 -29.75
N TYR A 150 11.16 2.23 -29.78
CA TYR A 150 12.04 2.25 -28.61
C TYR A 150 12.15 3.65 -27.98
N GLY A 151 11.20 4.54 -28.29
CA GLY A 151 11.13 5.90 -27.77
C GLY A 151 11.73 6.94 -28.74
N PRO A 152 11.89 8.20 -28.29
CA PRO A 152 11.72 8.67 -26.92
C PRO A 152 10.26 8.77 -26.45
N TYR A 153 10.04 8.45 -25.18
CA TYR A 153 8.72 8.52 -24.52
C TYR A 153 8.69 9.58 -23.43
N CYS A 154 7.54 10.20 -23.23
CA CYS A 154 7.24 10.96 -22.02
C CYS A 154 5.93 10.43 -21.39
N PRO A 155 5.73 10.52 -20.07
CA PRO A 155 4.56 9.90 -19.44
C PRO A 155 3.22 10.29 -20.08
N LYS A 156 3.10 11.54 -20.56
CA LYS A 156 1.91 12.05 -21.24
C LYS A 156 1.66 11.38 -22.59
N ASN A 157 2.68 11.21 -23.42
CA ASN A 157 2.51 10.67 -24.78
C ASN A 157 2.11 9.20 -24.74
N ILE A 158 2.74 8.42 -23.86
CA ILE A 158 2.48 6.99 -23.76
C ILE A 158 1.16 6.71 -23.03
N ALA A 159 0.78 7.57 -22.07
CA ALA A 159 -0.53 7.49 -21.42
C ALA A 159 -1.67 7.64 -22.44
N GLN A 160 -1.55 8.63 -23.34
CA GLN A 160 -2.53 8.83 -24.42
C GLN A 160 -2.54 7.64 -25.39
N LYS A 161 -1.37 7.13 -25.80
CA LYS A 161 -1.26 6.00 -26.73
C LYS A 161 -1.86 4.71 -26.18
N LEU A 162 -1.72 4.45 -24.87
CA LEU A 162 -2.19 3.23 -24.22
C LEU A 162 -3.55 3.36 -23.52
N GLY A 163 -4.17 4.54 -23.53
CA GLY A 163 -5.45 4.78 -22.86
C GLY A 163 -5.39 4.76 -21.34
N TYR A 164 -4.23 5.08 -20.76
CA TYR A 164 -4.02 5.15 -19.31
C TYR A 164 -3.98 6.61 -18.83
N SER A 165 -4.10 6.80 -17.51
CA SER A 165 -3.89 8.13 -16.92
C SER A 165 -2.39 8.50 -16.94
N PRO A 166 -2.04 9.80 -17.05
CA PRO A 166 -0.65 10.24 -16.95
C PRO A 166 0.03 9.77 -15.66
N MET A 167 -0.68 9.80 -14.53
CA MET A 167 -0.17 9.34 -13.23
C MET A 167 0.20 7.84 -13.24
N THR A 168 -0.56 7.02 -13.97
CA THR A 168 -0.26 5.59 -14.14
C THR A 168 1.07 5.40 -14.87
N LEU A 169 1.32 6.17 -15.94
CA LEU A 169 2.56 6.05 -16.70
C LEU A 169 3.75 6.73 -16.02
N THR A 170 3.52 7.75 -15.18
CA THR A 170 4.56 8.27 -14.29
C THR A 170 5.06 7.17 -13.35
N ARG A 171 4.15 6.39 -12.75
CA ARG A 171 4.53 5.25 -11.91
C ARG A 171 5.28 4.18 -12.69
N ALA A 172 4.88 3.92 -13.94
CA ALA A 172 5.60 2.98 -14.80
C ALA A 172 7.04 3.47 -15.08
N PHE A 173 7.24 4.77 -15.29
CA PHE A 173 8.59 5.34 -15.43
C PHE A 173 9.39 5.18 -14.14
N ASP A 174 8.78 5.42 -12.97
CA ASP A 174 9.44 5.23 -11.67
C ASP A 174 9.86 3.77 -11.45
N GLU A 175 9.02 2.80 -11.84
CA GLU A 175 9.34 1.37 -11.78
C GLU A 175 10.52 1.00 -12.70
N LEU A 176 10.55 1.56 -13.92
CA LEU A 176 11.63 1.33 -14.89
C LEU A 176 12.94 1.99 -14.47
N GLU A 177 12.88 3.18 -13.89
CA GLU A 177 14.05 3.88 -13.35
C GLU A 177 14.63 3.12 -12.15
N ALA A 178 13.78 2.65 -11.23
CA ALA A 178 14.19 1.86 -10.08
C ALA A 178 14.78 0.47 -10.43
N THR A 179 14.54 -0.02 -11.64
CA THR A 179 15.09 -1.28 -12.16
C THR A 179 16.18 -1.08 -13.20
N GLU A 180 16.62 0.18 -13.41
CA GLU A 180 17.65 0.57 -14.37
C GLU A 180 17.34 0.10 -15.81
N ILE A 181 16.05 0.02 -16.16
CA ILE A 181 15.60 -0.35 -17.51
C ILE A 181 15.34 0.91 -18.32
N GLY A 182 16.07 1.02 -19.42
CA GLY A 182 16.01 2.15 -20.34
C GLY A 182 16.88 3.33 -19.87
N ILE A 183 17.09 4.27 -20.78
CA ILE A 183 17.86 5.49 -20.58
C ILE A 183 16.88 6.59 -20.21
N HIS A 184 16.95 7.04 -18.97
CA HIS A 184 16.13 8.11 -18.42
C HIS A 184 16.88 9.44 -18.55
N SER A 185 16.21 10.45 -19.09
CA SER A 185 16.75 11.81 -19.21
C SER A 185 15.66 12.85 -18.98
N ILE A 186 16.05 14.12 -18.85
CA ILE A 186 15.12 15.25 -18.71
C ILE A 186 15.33 16.17 -19.89
N SER A 187 14.26 16.50 -20.61
CA SER A 187 14.25 17.50 -21.66
C SER A 187 13.28 18.61 -21.28
N GLY A 188 13.82 19.77 -20.91
CA GLY A 188 13.04 20.88 -20.36
C GLY A 188 12.36 20.51 -19.04
N LYS A 189 11.02 20.37 -19.05
CA LYS A 189 10.22 19.96 -17.89
C LYS A 189 9.75 18.50 -17.96
N ASP A 190 10.00 17.82 -19.07
CA ASP A 190 9.49 16.48 -19.32
C ASP A 190 10.56 15.42 -19.04
N ARG A 191 10.14 14.34 -18.37
CA ARG A 191 10.92 13.11 -18.26
C ARG A 191 10.85 12.37 -19.59
N ILE A 192 12.00 11.98 -20.09
CA ILE A 192 12.18 11.25 -21.34
C ILE A 192 12.76 9.87 -21.05
N LEU A 193 12.19 8.85 -21.68
CA LEU A 193 12.64 7.48 -21.60
C LEU A 193 12.86 6.91 -23.00
N THR A 194 14.04 6.36 -23.23
CA THR A 194 14.42 5.66 -24.46
C THR A 194 14.94 4.27 -24.12
N PHE A 195 14.64 3.28 -24.95
CA PHE A 195 15.16 1.92 -24.79
C PHE A 195 16.25 1.64 -25.82
N GLU A 196 17.12 0.68 -25.52
CA GLU A 196 18.06 0.15 -26.50
C GLU A 196 17.29 -0.55 -27.63
N CYS A 197 17.70 -0.33 -28.89
CA CYS A 197 17.11 -0.96 -30.08
C CYS A 197 17.54 -2.44 -30.25
N ASP A 198 17.46 -3.21 -29.17
CA ASP A 198 17.64 -4.66 -29.18
C ASP A 198 16.51 -5.32 -28.38
N LYS A 199 15.51 -5.83 -29.11
CA LYS A 199 14.34 -6.53 -28.56
C LYS A 199 14.72 -7.72 -27.69
N LYS A 200 15.74 -8.48 -28.06
CA LYS A 200 16.15 -9.69 -27.33
C LYS A 200 16.85 -9.31 -26.04
N ALA A 201 17.74 -8.32 -26.08
CA ALA A 201 18.40 -7.81 -24.89
C ALA A 201 17.39 -7.17 -23.92
N LEU A 202 16.46 -6.34 -24.44
CA LEU A 202 15.40 -5.74 -23.63
C LEU A 202 14.50 -6.80 -23.00
N TRP A 203 14.06 -7.82 -23.77
CA TRP A 203 13.28 -8.93 -23.23
C TRP A 203 13.99 -9.64 -22.07
N LYS A 204 15.28 -9.96 -22.25
CA LYS A 204 16.09 -10.61 -21.21
C LYS A 204 16.23 -9.74 -19.96
N LYS A 205 16.37 -8.42 -20.12
CA LYS A 205 16.43 -7.45 -19.01
C LYS A 205 15.12 -7.38 -18.23
N ILE A 206 13.97 -7.35 -18.91
CA ILE A 206 12.66 -7.17 -18.25
C ILE A 206 12.09 -8.47 -17.67
N GLN A 207 12.44 -9.65 -18.22
CA GLN A 207 11.88 -10.95 -17.87
C GLN A 207 11.84 -11.26 -16.35
N PRO A 208 12.88 -10.92 -15.54
CA PRO A 208 12.88 -11.20 -14.11
C PRO A 208 11.80 -10.44 -13.30
N TYR A 209 11.27 -9.36 -13.87
CA TYR A 209 10.31 -8.44 -13.23
C TYR A 209 8.87 -8.68 -13.72
N LEU A 210 8.67 -9.54 -14.72
CA LEU A 210 7.35 -9.82 -15.29
C LEU A 210 6.54 -10.77 -14.40
N GLN A 211 5.26 -10.44 -14.25
CA GLN A 211 4.26 -11.25 -13.59
C GLN A 211 3.26 -11.84 -14.59
N SER A 212 2.72 -13.01 -14.25
CA SER A 212 1.66 -13.62 -15.04
C SER A 212 0.36 -12.81 -14.90
N PRO A 213 -0.29 -12.41 -16.01
CA PRO A 213 -1.63 -11.82 -15.96
C PRO A 213 -2.72 -12.88 -15.66
N VAL A 214 -2.36 -14.17 -15.64
CA VAL A 214 -3.31 -15.28 -15.50
C VAL A 214 -3.55 -15.58 -14.02
N LYS A 215 -4.76 -15.27 -13.54
CA LYS A 215 -5.16 -15.54 -12.14
C LYS A 215 -5.66 -16.97 -11.90
N LYS A 216 -6.35 -17.55 -12.88
CA LYS A 216 -6.95 -18.90 -12.81
C LYS A 216 -6.97 -19.52 -14.20
N ARG A 217 -6.73 -20.83 -14.27
CA ARG A 217 -6.97 -21.68 -15.44
C ARG A 217 -8.06 -22.69 -15.09
N THR A 218 -8.95 -22.96 -16.03
CA THR A 218 -10.09 -23.87 -15.83
C THR A 218 -10.53 -24.39 -17.19
N VAL A 219 -11.05 -25.61 -17.21
CA VAL A 219 -11.82 -26.09 -18.36
C VAL A 219 -13.25 -25.62 -18.17
N PHE A 220 -13.90 -25.20 -19.25
CA PHE A 220 -15.30 -24.79 -19.19
C PHE A 220 -16.06 -25.34 -20.38
N PHE A 221 -17.33 -25.62 -20.14
CA PHE A 221 -18.30 -26.02 -21.14
C PHE A 221 -19.35 -24.92 -21.23
N GLY A 222 -19.57 -24.42 -22.44
CA GLY A 222 -20.46 -23.29 -22.69
C GLY A 222 -20.06 -22.53 -23.96
N ASN A 223 -20.82 -21.49 -24.27
CA ASN A 223 -20.60 -20.69 -25.46
C ASN A 223 -19.46 -19.68 -25.27
N ILE A 224 -18.59 -19.59 -26.27
CA ILE A 224 -17.60 -18.52 -26.35
C ILE A 224 -18.35 -17.22 -26.66
N THR A 225 -18.06 -16.18 -25.88
CA THR A 225 -18.66 -14.86 -26.09
C THR A 225 -17.67 -13.91 -26.76
N GLU A 226 -18.17 -12.87 -27.42
CA GLU A 226 -17.34 -11.82 -28.05
C GLU A 226 -16.40 -11.10 -27.06
N LYS A 227 -16.68 -11.19 -25.76
CA LYS A 227 -15.88 -10.60 -24.68
C LYS A 227 -14.73 -11.50 -24.23
N MET A 228 -14.55 -12.65 -24.88
CA MET A 228 -13.43 -13.57 -24.67
C MET A 228 -12.41 -13.42 -25.79
N TYR A 229 -11.14 -13.39 -25.43
CA TYR A 229 -10.04 -13.27 -26.39
C TYR A 229 -9.41 -14.64 -26.62
N LYS A 230 -9.00 -14.93 -27.85
CA LYS A 230 -8.13 -16.09 -28.12
C LYS A 230 -6.86 -15.96 -27.26
N ALA A 231 -6.40 -17.06 -26.69
CA ALA A 231 -5.23 -17.09 -25.82
C ALA A 231 -4.37 -18.34 -26.05
N GLY A 232 -3.20 -18.41 -25.43
CA GLY A 232 -2.30 -19.57 -25.52
C GLY A 232 -1.99 -19.96 -26.96
N LEU A 233 -2.04 -21.27 -27.25
CA LEU A 233 -1.78 -21.80 -28.59
C LEU A 233 -2.85 -21.38 -29.61
N THR A 234 -4.11 -21.17 -29.20
CA THR A 234 -5.18 -20.68 -30.10
C THR A 234 -4.93 -19.25 -30.56
N ALA A 235 -4.37 -18.40 -29.69
CA ALA A 235 -3.89 -17.09 -30.14
C ALA A 235 -2.67 -17.24 -31.05
N LEU A 236 -1.70 -18.07 -30.65
CA LEU A 236 -0.45 -18.21 -31.39
C LEU A 236 -0.66 -18.78 -32.80
N SER A 237 -1.54 -19.77 -32.98
CA SER A 237 -1.90 -20.32 -34.28
C SER A 237 -2.62 -19.30 -35.16
N ALA A 238 -3.35 -18.34 -34.57
CA ALA A 238 -3.98 -17.26 -35.33
C ALA A 238 -2.97 -16.23 -35.87
N TYR A 239 -1.78 -16.14 -35.28
CA TYR A 239 -0.73 -15.19 -35.67
C TYR A 239 0.51 -15.88 -36.27
N SER A 240 0.51 -17.20 -36.45
CA SER A 240 1.67 -17.96 -36.95
C SER A 240 1.23 -19.21 -37.72
N MET A 241 2.18 -19.94 -38.30
CA MET A 241 1.91 -21.21 -38.99
C MET A 241 1.93 -22.44 -38.06
N ILE A 242 1.74 -22.23 -36.75
CA ILE A 242 1.70 -23.32 -35.77
C ILE A 242 0.31 -23.96 -35.77
N ALA A 243 0.26 -25.29 -35.70
CA ALA A 243 -0.98 -26.04 -35.60
C ALA A 243 -1.75 -25.68 -34.32
N GLU A 244 -3.07 -25.54 -34.45
CA GLU A 244 -3.93 -25.30 -33.29
C GLU A 244 -4.06 -26.57 -32.44
N GLY A 245 -4.03 -26.39 -31.11
CA GLY A 245 -4.27 -27.45 -30.14
C GLY A 245 -5.70 -27.43 -29.60
N ARG A 246 -5.86 -27.72 -28.30
CA ARG A 246 -7.14 -27.51 -27.61
C ARG A 246 -7.46 -26.01 -27.58
N PRO A 247 -8.70 -25.58 -27.91
CA PRO A 247 -9.06 -24.17 -27.89
C PRO A 247 -8.83 -23.50 -26.53
N VAL A 248 -8.11 -22.37 -26.51
CA VAL A 248 -7.84 -21.60 -25.29
C VAL A 248 -8.31 -20.17 -25.45
N TYR A 249 -9.07 -19.70 -24.46
CA TYR A 249 -9.60 -18.34 -24.39
C TYR A 249 -9.25 -17.68 -23.06
N ALA A 250 -9.06 -16.36 -23.09
CA ALA A 250 -8.88 -15.50 -21.94
C ALA A 250 -10.11 -14.61 -21.74
N ALA A 251 -10.51 -14.42 -20.48
CA ALA A 251 -11.58 -13.52 -20.09
C ALA A 251 -11.14 -12.69 -18.88
N SER A 252 -11.62 -11.45 -18.80
CA SER A 252 -11.50 -10.68 -17.56
C SER A 252 -12.32 -11.34 -16.46
N ALA A 253 -12.01 -11.03 -15.18
CA ALA A 253 -12.77 -11.57 -14.06
C ALA A 253 -14.26 -11.18 -14.12
N ASP A 254 -14.57 -9.98 -14.59
CA ASP A 254 -15.95 -9.49 -14.70
C ASP A 254 -16.70 -10.13 -15.86
N THR A 255 -16.03 -10.34 -16.99
CA THR A 255 -16.60 -11.13 -18.10
C THR A 255 -16.83 -12.56 -17.65
N TRP A 256 -15.86 -13.16 -16.96
CA TRP A 256 -15.98 -14.53 -16.46
C TRP A 256 -17.22 -14.71 -15.59
N LYS A 257 -17.51 -13.81 -14.66
CA LYS A 257 -18.70 -13.90 -13.79
C LYS A 257 -20.04 -13.87 -14.54
N LYS A 258 -20.08 -13.32 -15.75
CA LYS A 258 -21.30 -13.11 -16.54
C LYS A 258 -21.57 -14.20 -17.57
N ILE A 259 -20.62 -15.10 -17.79
CA ILE A 259 -20.77 -16.21 -18.72
C ILE A 259 -21.54 -17.32 -18.02
N ASP A 260 -22.60 -17.80 -18.67
CA ASP A 260 -23.29 -19.04 -18.31
C ASP A 260 -22.42 -20.24 -18.72
N LYS A 261 -22.03 -21.05 -17.73
CA LYS A 261 -21.03 -22.11 -17.92
C LYS A 261 -21.07 -23.17 -16.84
N GLU A 262 -20.62 -24.35 -17.22
CA GLU A 262 -20.13 -25.37 -16.31
C GLU A 262 -18.59 -25.38 -16.32
N THR A 263 -17.98 -25.69 -15.18
CA THR A 263 -16.51 -25.64 -15.05
C THR A 263 -15.95 -26.90 -14.43
N GLU A 264 -14.83 -27.36 -14.98
CA GLU A 264 -14.02 -28.44 -14.44
C GLU A 264 -12.60 -27.91 -14.12
N ALA A 265 -11.93 -28.57 -13.18
CA ALA A 265 -10.54 -28.24 -12.84
C ALA A 265 -9.63 -28.43 -14.07
N TYR A 266 -8.67 -27.53 -14.24
CA TYR A 266 -7.68 -27.68 -15.31
C TYR A 266 -6.72 -28.82 -14.93
N PRO A 267 -6.52 -29.85 -15.77
CA PRO A 267 -5.52 -30.89 -15.49
C PRO A 267 -4.13 -30.24 -15.41
N GLN A 268 -3.39 -30.55 -14.34
CA GLN A 268 -2.02 -30.02 -14.12
C GLN A 268 -1.03 -30.60 -15.12
#